data_AF-A0AAV6WE33-F1
#
_entry.id   AF-A0AAV6WE33-F1
#
_cell.length_a   1.000
_cell.length_b   1.000
_cell.length_c   1.000
_cell.angle_alpha   90.00
_cell.angle_beta   90.00
_cell.angle_gamma   90.00
#
_symmetry.space_group_name_H-M   'P 1'
#
loop_
_entity.id
_entity.type
_entity.pdbx_description
1 polymer ?
#
loop_
_entity_poly.entity_id
_entity_poly.type
_entity_poly.pdbx_seq_one_letter_code
_entity_poly.pdbx_strand_id
1 'polypeptide(L)'
;MMKYRGKKVLGIKAKLKLPIVFLLCLCFFLAGLFGSIVISKDVNRGGSKHKLLEELRYEEGDSMLYGESGESSISSIPFQVLSWKPRALYFPNFATAEQCQSVIDMAKSKLKPSALALRKGDTAESTKVQAHSSELHKTAFNVLRYEVGQRYVSHYDAFSPALYGPQKSQRIASFLLYLSDVEEGGETMFPFENGTNMDIGYDYKSCIGLKVKPRRGDGLLFYSLFPNGTIDKTSLHGSCPVVKGKKWVATKWIRNTERV
;
A
#
# COMPACT_ATOMS: atom_id res chain seq x y z
N MET A 1 -35.07 -77.26 -15.42
CA MET A 1 -35.97 -77.14 -14.26
C MET A 1 -35.16 -76.63 -13.08
N MET A 2 -35.23 -75.35 -12.74
CA MET A 2 -34.69 -74.81 -11.47
C MET A 2 -35.47 -73.55 -11.11
N LYS A 3 -36.34 -73.69 -10.09
CA LYS A 3 -37.15 -72.62 -9.49
C LYS A 3 -36.27 -71.81 -8.54
N TYR A 4 -36.19 -70.49 -8.73
CA TYR A 4 -35.70 -69.58 -7.70
C TYR A 4 -36.87 -68.91 -6.97
N ARG A 5 -36.95 -69.16 -5.67
CA ARG A 5 -37.92 -68.62 -4.70
C ARG A 5 -37.62 -67.15 -4.41
N GLY A 6 -38.62 -66.28 -4.53
CA GLY A 6 -38.54 -64.88 -4.08
C GLY A 6 -38.59 -64.77 -2.54
N LYS A 7 -37.69 -63.95 -1.98
CA LYS A 7 -37.80 -63.43 -0.61
C LYS A 7 -38.36 -62.00 -0.69
N LYS A 8 -39.52 -61.77 -0.06
CA LYS A 8 -40.11 -60.44 0.15
C LYS A 8 -39.35 -59.75 1.28
N VAL A 9 -38.74 -58.60 1.01
CA VAL A 9 -38.23 -57.69 2.05
C VAL A 9 -39.30 -56.63 2.30
N LEU A 10 -39.78 -56.59 3.53
CA LEU A 10 -40.83 -55.70 4.02
C LEU A 10 -40.24 -54.32 4.32
N GLY A 11 -40.39 -53.37 3.40
CA GLY A 11 -39.95 -51.98 3.60
C GLY A 11 -41.02 -51.15 4.30
N ILE A 12 -40.78 -50.78 5.56
CA ILE A 12 -41.60 -49.80 6.30
C ILE A 12 -41.31 -48.41 5.71
N LYS A 13 -42.19 -47.90 4.84
CA LYS A 13 -42.13 -46.50 4.38
C LYS A 13 -42.96 -45.63 5.33
N ALA A 14 -42.32 -45.03 6.33
CA ALA A 14 -42.94 -43.94 7.09
C ALA A 14 -42.98 -42.68 6.20
N LYS A 15 -44.18 -42.20 5.85
CA LYS A 15 -44.37 -40.93 5.14
C LYS A 15 -44.29 -39.79 6.16
N LEU A 16 -43.10 -39.19 6.30
CA LEU A 16 -42.91 -38.00 7.13
C LEU A 16 -43.61 -36.80 6.48
N LYS A 17 -44.58 -36.20 7.15
CA LYS A 17 -45.33 -35.05 6.62
C LYS A 17 -44.39 -33.84 6.51
N LEU A 18 -44.51 -33.07 5.42
CA LEU A 18 -43.73 -31.86 5.10
C LEU A 18 -43.43 -30.92 6.31
N PRO A 19 -44.36 -30.61 7.24
CA PRO A 19 -44.06 -29.77 8.40
C PRO A 19 -43.00 -30.36 9.35
N ILE A 20 -42.88 -31.69 9.43
CA ILE A 20 -41.88 -32.36 10.28
C ILE A 20 -40.48 -32.22 9.66
N VAL A 21 -40.39 -32.23 8.33
CA VAL A 21 -39.12 -32.00 7.62
C VAL A 21 -38.62 -30.58 7.87
N PHE A 22 -39.50 -29.57 7.79
CA PHE A 22 -39.15 -28.18 8.10
C PHE A 22 -38.70 -28.01 9.56
N LEU A 23 -39.39 -28.66 10.51
CA LEU A 23 -39.01 -28.59 11.92
C LEU A 23 -37.63 -29.23 12.16
N LEU A 24 -37.35 -30.37 11.53
CA LEU A 24 -36.04 -31.02 11.60
C LEU A 24 -34.95 -30.13 10.98
N CYS A 25 -35.18 -29.54 9.82
CA CYS A 25 -34.23 -28.62 9.19
C CYS A 25 -33.93 -27.40 10.06
N LEU A 26 -34.95 -26.81 10.70
CA LEU A 26 -34.77 -25.68 11.61
C LEU A 26 -33.94 -26.07 12.84
N CYS A 27 -34.19 -27.25 13.41
CA CYS A 27 -33.39 -27.77 14.53
C CYS A 27 -31.91 -27.98 14.15
N PHE A 28 -31.61 -28.52 12.97
CA PHE A 28 -30.23 -28.68 12.51
C PHE A 28 -29.56 -27.33 12.22
N PHE A 29 -30.30 -26.35 11.70
CA PHE A 29 -29.77 -25.01 11.45
C PHE A 29 -29.42 -24.29 12.76
N LEU A 30 -30.31 -24.36 13.75
CA LEU A 30 -30.06 -23.78 15.07
C LEU A 30 -28.91 -24.50 15.79
N ALA A 31 -28.85 -25.84 15.74
CA ALA A 31 -27.74 -26.60 16.30
C ALA A 31 -26.39 -26.26 15.64
N GLY A 32 -26.36 -26.04 14.33
CA GLY A 32 -25.16 -25.58 13.62
C GLY A 32 -24.74 -24.16 14.03
N LEU A 33 -25.70 -23.25 14.19
CA LEU A 33 -25.45 -21.89 14.64
C LEU A 33 -24.85 -21.87 16.05
N PHE A 34 -25.43 -22.61 16.99
CA PHE A 34 -24.91 -22.68 18.38
C PHE A 34 -23.61 -23.50 18.49
N GLY A 35 -23.43 -24.56 17.69
CA GLY A 35 -22.19 -25.34 17.65
C GLY A 35 -20.99 -24.52 17.15
N SER A 36 -21.19 -23.64 16.16
CA SER A 36 -20.12 -22.77 15.64
C SER A 36 -19.62 -21.74 16.68
N ILE A 37 -20.49 -21.28 17.58
CA ILE A 37 -20.14 -20.35 18.65
C ILE A 37 -19.29 -21.04 19.74
N VAL A 38 -19.52 -22.34 19.99
CA VAL A 38 -18.74 -23.13 20.97
C VAL A 38 -17.36 -23.47 20.41
N ILE A 39 -17.26 -23.90 19.15
CA ILE A 39 -15.97 -24.22 18.51
C ILE A 39 -15.11 -22.96 18.31
N SER A 40 -15.73 -21.80 18.01
CA SER A 40 -14.99 -20.54 17.87
C SER A 40 -14.38 -20.04 19.18
N LYS A 41 -14.84 -20.51 20.35
CA LYS A 41 -14.26 -20.15 21.65
C LYS A 41 -13.06 -21.03 22.04
N ASP A 42 -12.93 -22.24 21.50
CA ASP A 42 -11.85 -23.17 21.84
C ASP A 42 -10.61 -23.05 20.93
N VAL A 43 -10.70 -22.34 19.81
CA VAL A 43 -9.54 -22.05 18.93
C VAL A 43 -8.65 -20.92 19.46
N ASN A 44 -9.09 -20.17 20.49
CA ASN A 44 -8.29 -19.11 21.12
C ASN A 44 -7.41 -19.54 22.30
N ARG A 45 -7.21 -20.86 22.49
CA ARG A 45 -6.28 -21.42 23.49
C ARG A 45 -5.14 -22.23 22.86
N GLY A 46 -4.64 -21.77 21.72
CA GLY A 46 -3.38 -22.21 21.13
C GLY A 46 -2.35 -21.07 21.21
N GLY A 47 -1.73 -20.89 22.38
CA GLY A 47 -0.64 -19.93 22.55
C GLY A 47 0.51 -20.25 21.59
N SER A 48 0.65 -19.43 20.56
CA SER A 48 1.84 -19.40 19.71
C SER A 48 3.04 -19.09 20.60
N LYS A 49 3.89 -20.10 20.84
CA LYS A 49 5.21 -19.91 21.42
C LYS A 49 6.00 -19.07 20.42
N HIS A 50 6.04 -17.76 20.64
CA HIS A 50 6.99 -16.88 19.99
C HIS A 50 8.39 -17.44 20.23
N LYS A 51 9.03 -17.83 19.12
CA LYS A 51 10.42 -18.28 19.08
C LYS A 51 11.27 -17.09 19.50
N LEU A 52 11.73 -17.13 20.75
CA LEU A 52 12.69 -16.19 21.33
C LEU A 52 13.91 -16.14 20.39
N LEU A 53 14.16 -14.97 19.80
CA LEU A 53 15.34 -14.75 18.98
C LEU A 53 16.54 -14.62 19.90
N GLU A 54 17.51 -15.49 19.66
CA GLU A 54 18.77 -15.57 20.38
C GLU A 54 19.60 -14.30 20.17
N GLU A 55 20.07 -13.75 21.28
CA GLU A 55 20.81 -12.50 21.38
C GLU A 55 22.26 -12.71 20.92
N LEU A 56 22.55 -12.40 19.66
CA LEU A 56 23.93 -12.30 19.18
C LEU A 56 24.53 -10.97 19.64
N ARG A 57 25.43 -11.04 20.62
CA ARG A 57 26.27 -9.91 21.02
C ARG A 57 27.15 -9.48 19.85
N TYR A 58 27.00 -8.24 19.42
CA TYR A 58 27.98 -7.53 18.59
C TYR A 58 28.54 -6.37 19.39
N GLU A 59 29.87 -6.29 19.38
CA GLU A 59 30.70 -5.34 20.12
C GLU A 59 30.51 -3.89 19.66
N GLU A 60 30.88 -3.02 20.59
CA GLU A 60 30.65 -1.58 20.77
C GLU A 60 30.96 -0.71 19.53
N GLY A 61 29.93 -0.04 19.03
CA GLY A 61 30.01 1.05 18.06
C GLY A 61 28.79 1.93 18.20
N ASP A 62 29.00 3.18 18.61
CA ASP A 62 28.01 4.17 19.06
C ASP A 62 26.77 4.25 18.15
N SER A 63 25.77 3.42 18.48
CA SER A 63 24.48 3.32 17.79
C SER A 63 23.47 4.06 18.64
N MET A 64 22.86 5.11 18.08
CA MET A 64 21.68 5.71 18.70
C MET A 64 20.71 4.61 19.08
N LEU A 65 20.34 4.57 20.36
CA LEU A 65 19.45 3.58 20.94
C LEU A 65 18.12 3.57 20.16
N TYR A 66 17.75 2.40 19.63
CA TYR A 66 16.39 2.18 19.12
C TYR A 66 15.40 2.47 20.26
N GLY A 67 14.53 3.47 20.08
CA GLY A 67 13.38 3.69 20.97
C GLY A 67 13.43 4.91 21.90
N GLU A 68 14.38 5.85 21.79
CA GLU A 68 14.25 7.12 22.53
C GLU A 68 13.08 7.99 22.04
N SER A 69 12.65 7.80 20.78
CA SER A 69 11.45 8.42 20.22
C SER A 69 10.50 7.35 19.67
N GLY A 70 9.77 6.71 20.56
CA GLY A 70 8.65 5.83 20.24
C GLY A 70 7.60 5.95 21.34
N GLU A 71 6.31 5.82 20.99
CA GLU A 71 5.29 5.75 22.03
C GLU A 71 5.48 4.46 22.85
N SER A 72 5.34 4.55 24.17
CA SER A 72 5.44 3.39 25.08
C SER A 72 4.32 2.37 24.86
N SER A 73 3.34 2.69 24.02
CA SER A 73 2.20 1.84 23.66
C SER A 73 2.11 1.63 22.16
N ILE A 74 1.72 0.41 21.76
CA ILE A 74 1.44 0.08 20.36
C ILE A 74 0.11 0.76 19.97
N SER A 75 0.19 1.80 19.14
CA SER A 75 -0.98 2.39 18.49
C SER A 75 -1.26 1.67 17.17
N SER A 76 -2.52 1.28 16.95
CA SER A 76 -2.95 0.72 15.65
C SER A 76 -3.11 1.87 14.66
N ILE A 77 -2.32 1.86 13.58
CA ILE A 77 -2.44 2.86 12.52
C ILE A 77 -3.51 2.37 11.53
N PRO A 78 -4.66 3.05 11.40
CA PRO A 78 -5.67 2.67 10.43
C PRO A 78 -5.13 2.83 9.01
N PHE A 79 -5.52 1.92 8.12
CA PHE A 79 -5.22 2.05 6.71
C PHE A 79 -6.37 1.52 5.84
N GLN A 80 -6.43 1.99 4.61
CA GLN A 80 -7.36 1.54 3.58
C GLN A 80 -6.57 0.94 2.41
N VAL A 81 -6.98 -0.23 1.93
CA VAL A 81 -6.45 -0.78 0.68
C VAL A 81 -7.12 -0.04 -0.48
N LEU A 82 -6.33 0.67 -1.29
CA LEU A 82 -6.85 1.37 -2.46
C LEU A 82 -6.84 0.49 -3.70
N SER A 83 -5.81 -0.35 -3.84
CA SER A 83 -5.64 -1.24 -4.98
C SER A 83 -4.72 -2.41 -4.61
N TRP A 84 -4.92 -3.55 -5.28
CA TRP A 84 -4.01 -4.70 -5.24
C TRP A 84 -3.03 -4.73 -6.41
N LYS A 85 -3.29 -3.96 -7.49
CA LYS A 85 -2.46 -3.85 -8.70
C LYS A 85 -2.43 -2.38 -9.19
N PRO A 86 -1.48 -1.55 -8.77
CA PRO A 86 -0.39 -1.90 -7.87
C PRO A 86 -0.92 -2.06 -6.45
N ARG A 87 -0.18 -2.77 -5.59
CA ARG A 87 -0.49 -2.78 -4.16
C ARG A 87 -0.31 -1.37 -3.62
N ALA A 88 -1.42 -0.73 -3.23
CA ALA A 88 -1.46 0.63 -2.75
C ALA A 88 -2.32 0.73 -1.47
N LEU A 89 -1.74 1.28 -0.41
CA LEU A 89 -2.36 1.43 0.91
C LEU A 89 -2.37 2.91 1.30
N TYR A 90 -3.51 3.36 1.81
CA TYR A 90 -3.76 4.72 2.25
C TYR A 90 -3.80 4.79 3.77
N PHE A 91 -3.11 5.75 4.36
CA PHE A 91 -3.02 5.95 5.81
C PHE A 91 -3.62 7.30 6.17
N PRO A 92 -4.90 7.37 6.57
CA PRO A 92 -5.50 8.62 6.99
C PRO A 92 -4.88 9.10 8.32
N ASN A 93 -4.64 10.41 8.44
CA ASN A 93 -4.08 11.06 9.62
C ASN A 93 -2.78 10.41 10.12
N PHE A 94 -1.90 10.01 9.19
CA PHE A 94 -0.62 9.39 9.53
C PHE A 94 0.31 10.34 10.30
N ALA A 95 0.29 11.63 9.97
CA ALA A 95 1.03 12.67 10.68
C ALA A 95 0.12 13.84 11.04
N THR A 96 0.43 14.53 12.13
CA THR A 96 -0.32 15.73 12.53
C THR A 96 0.01 16.92 11.62
N ALA A 97 -0.84 17.95 11.66
CA ALA A 97 -0.61 19.18 10.90
C ALA A 97 0.70 19.88 11.33
N GLU A 98 1.05 19.81 12.60
CA GLU A 98 2.27 20.39 13.18
C GLU A 98 3.52 19.64 12.71
N GLN A 99 3.45 18.30 12.68
CA GLN A 99 4.52 17.47 12.13
C GLN A 99 4.75 17.78 10.64
N CYS A 100 3.67 17.87 9.86
CA CYS A 100 3.76 18.25 8.45
C CYS A 100 4.39 19.65 8.27
N GLN A 101 4.00 20.61 9.10
CA GLN A 101 4.53 21.97 9.05
C GLN A 101 6.02 22.01 9.41
N SER A 102 6.45 21.27 10.44
CA SER A 102 7.86 21.13 10.81
C SER A 102 8.71 20.58 9.67
N VAL A 103 8.23 19.53 8.98
CA VAL A 103 8.92 18.97 7.79
C VAL A 103 9.04 20.00 6.68
N ILE A 104 7.98 20.78 6.43
CA ILE A 104 7.99 21.86 5.44
C ILE A 104 9.03 22.92 5.82
N ASP A 105 9.07 23.35 7.08
CA ASP A 105 9.95 24.44 7.53
C ASP A 105 11.43 24.03 7.48
N MET A 106 11.74 22.78 7.85
CA MET A 106 13.08 22.22 7.68
C MET A 106 13.53 22.14 6.21
N ALA A 107 12.60 21.94 5.27
CA ALA A 107 12.88 21.80 3.85
C ALA A 107 12.94 23.16 3.11
N LYS A 108 12.13 24.14 3.50
CA LYS A 108 11.95 25.44 2.81
C LYS A 108 13.27 26.13 2.48
N SER A 109 14.19 26.21 3.44
CA SER A 109 15.47 26.91 3.28
C SER A 109 16.45 26.19 2.36
N LYS A 110 16.20 24.91 2.06
CA LYS A 110 17.11 24.05 1.31
C LYS A 110 16.53 23.58 -0.04
N LEU A 111 15.30 23.95 -0.36
CA LEU A 111 14.67 23.66 -1.65
C LEU A 111 15.44 24.33 -2.78
N LYS A 112 15.76 23.54 -3.80
CA LYS A 112 16.29 24.04 -5.08
C LYS A 112 15.35 23.60 -6.20
N PRO A 113 15.25 24.37 -7.30
CA PRO A 113 14.58 23.88 -8.51
C PRO A 113 15.18 22.53 -8.90
N SER A 114 14.35 21.51 -9.03
CA SER A 114 14.79 20.19 -9.47
C SER A 114 15.09 20.24 -10.96
N ALA A 115 16.24 19.70 -11.33
CA ALA A 115 16.58 19.41 -12.72
C ALA A 115 16.04 18.00 -13.03
N LEU A 116 14.73 17.88 -13.27
CA LEU A 116 14.20 16.66 -13.87
C LEU A 116 14.64 16.61 -15.34
N ALA A 117 15.04 15.42 -15.81
CA ALA A 117 15.33 15.20 -17.22
C ALA A 117 14.05 15.43 -18.04
N LEU A 118 14.03 16.49 -18.85
CA LEU A 118 12.91 16.82 -19.73
C LEU A 118 12.74 15.72 -20.78
N ARG A 119 11.53 15.18 -20.94
CA ARG A 119 11.20 14.29 -22.07
C ARG A 119 10.81 15.14 -23.28
N LYS A 120 10.89 14.55 -24.49
CA LYS A 120 10.54 15.23 -25.75
C LYS A 120 9.10 15.78 -25.67
N GLY A 121 8.96 17.10 -25.78
CA GLY A 121 7.68 17.82 -25.71
C GLY A 121 7.31 18.37 -24.33
N ASP A 122 8.16 18.23 -23.30
CA ASP A 122 7.98 18.92 -22.02
C ASP A 122 8.41 20.39 -22.13
N THR A 123 7.63 21.31 -21.56
CA THR A 123 8.07 22.69 -21.34
C THR A 123 8.88 22.74 -20.05
N ALA A 124 10.01 23.45 -20.07
CA ALA A 124 10.91 23.56 -18.92
C ALA A 124 10.21 24.08 -17.65
N GLU A 125 9.08 24.77 -17.77
CA GLU A 125 8.35 25.39 -16.66
C GLU A 125 7.40 24.41 -15.95
N SER A 126 6.75 23.51 -16.67
CA SER A 126 5.80 22.53 -16.10
C SER A 126 6.48 21.38 -15.34
N THR A 127 7.76 21.13 -15.61
CA THR A 127 8.57 20.05 -15.02
C THR A 127 9.51 20.54 -13.91
N LYS A 128 9.62 21.85 -13.68
CA LYS A 128 10.47 22.46 -12.64
C LYS A 128 9.84 22.35 -11.25
N VAL A 129 9.73 21.15 -10.71
CA VAL A 129 9.33 20.94 -9.31
C VAL A 129 10.48 21.40 -8.41
N GLN A 130 10.23 21.98 -7.24
CA GLN A 130 11.33 22.24 -6.30
C GLN A 130 11.54 21.02 -5.42
N ALA A 131 12.79 20.60 -5.24
CA ALA A 131 13.13 19.41 -4.48
C ALA A 131 14.21 19.69 -3.45
N HIS A 132 14.14 18.98 -2.34
CA HIS A 132 15.20 18.89 -1.34
C HIS A 132 15.29 17.46 -0.83
N SER A 133 16.49 16.88 -0.86
CA SER A 133 16.78 15.61 -0.19
C SER A 133 17.49 15.94 1.12
N SER A 134 16.85 15.72 2.27
CA SER A 134 17.51 15.93 3.57
C SER A 134 18.32 14.69 3.96
N GLU A 135 19.63 14.82 4.12
CA GLU A 135 20.46 13.81 4.78
C GLU A 135 20.45 14.01 6.31
N LEU A 136 19.29 13.82 6.95
CA LEU A 136 19.26 13.68 8.41
C LEU A 136 19.21 12.18 8.74
N HIS A 137 20.22 11.70 9.48
CA HIS A 137 20.39 10.36 10.06
C HIS A 137 19.81 9.19 9.25
N LYS A 138 20.58 8.65 8.29
CA LYS A 138 20.37 7.36 7.58
C LYS A 138 18.96 7.13 6.96
N THR A 139 18.07 8.12 7.00
CA THR A 139 16.66 7.99 6.65
C THR A 139 16.14 9.17 5.81
N ALA A 140 16.90 9.60 4.80
CA ALA A 140 16.52 10.75 3.98
C ALA A 140 15.09 10.69 3.39
N PHE A 141 14.25 11.65 3.78
CA PHE A 141 13.03 12.00 3.06
C PHE A 141 13.37 12.98 1.93
N ASN A 142 12.75 12.79 0.77
CA ASN A 142 12.82 13.72 -0.34
C ASN A 142 11.56 14.58 -0.36
N VAL A 143 11.70 15.87 -0.07
CA VAL A 143 10.58 16.82 -0.02
C VAL A 143 10.46 17.52 -1.37
N LEU A 144 9.26 17.50 -1.93
CA LEU A 144 8.91 18.12 -3.19
C LEU A 144 7.82 19.17 -2.99
N ARG A 145 7.96 20.30 -3.70
CA ARG A 145 6.98 21.38 -3.77
C ARG A 145 6.56 21.63 -5.21
N TYR A 146 5.25 21.63 -5.44
CA TYR A 146 4.63 21.93 -6.73
C TYR A 146 3.78 23.19 -6.61
N GLU A 147 4.05 24.14 -7.50
CA GLU A 147 3.21 25.31 -7.78
C GLU A 147 2.09 24.97 -8.77
N VAL A 148 1.16 25.90 -8.97
CA VAL A 148 0.09 25.78 -9.98
C VAL A 148 0.68 25.48 -11.36
N GLY A 149 0.07 24.53 -12.07
CA GLY A 149 0.49 24.01 -13.37
C GLY A 149 1.63 22.98 -13.32
N GLN A 150 2.37 22.89 -12.21
CA GLN A 150 3.47 21.95 -12.08
C GLN A 150 2.95 20.54 -11.83
N ARG A 151 3.69 19.57 -12.37
CA ARG A 151 3.34 18.14 -12.32
C ARG A 151 4.59 17.27 -12.30
N TYR A 152 4.38 15.97 -12.11
CA TYR A 152 5.39 14.95 -12.40
C TYR A 152 4.78 13.92 -13.33
N VAL A 153 5.31 13.85 -14.55
CA VAL A 153 4.90 12.86 -15.56
C VAL A 153 5.05 11.43 -15.05
N SER A 154 4.25 10.52 -15.61
CA SER A 154 4.24 9.12 -15.20
C SER A 154 5.62 8.46 -15.32
N HIS A 155 6.03 7.79 -14.25
CA HIS A 155 7.32 7.12 -14.11
C HIS A 155 7.22 5.92 -13.16
N TYR A 156 8.29 5.11 -13.16
CA TYR A 156 8.50 4.06 -12.17
C TYR A 156 9.55 4.52 -11.17
N ASP A 157 9.33 4.22 -9.90
CA ASP A 157 10.35 4.43 -8.87
C ASP A 157 11.44 3.36 -8.90
N ALA A 158 11.11 2.14 -9.34
CA ALA A 158 12.06 1.08 -9.53
C ALA A 158 13.00 1.39 -10.70
N PHE A 159 14.28 1.07 -10.51
CA PHE A 159 15.31 1.21 -11.54
C PHE A 159 15.23 0.05 -12.52
N SER A 160 14.78 0.33 -13.75
CA SER A 160 14.78 -0.65 -14.84
C SER A 160 16.23 -1.01 -15.24
N PRO A 161 16.61 -2.30 -15.25
CA PRO A 161 17.94 -2.71 -15.70
C PRO A 161 18.27 -2.28 -17.14
N ALA A 162 17.26 -2.17 -18.01
CA ALA A 162 17.45 -1.73 -19.39
C ALA A 162 17.86 -0.26 -19.52
N LEU A 163 17.49 0.59 -18.55
CA LEU A 163 17.77 2.02 -18.57
C LEU A 163 18.96 2.40 -17.67
N TYR A 164 19.12 1.71 -16.54
CA TYR A 164 20.07 2.06 -15.50
C TYR A 164 21.18 1.01 -15.30
N GLY A 165 21.13 -0.11 -16.02
CA GLY A 165 22.02 -1.24 -15.79
C GLY A 165 21.71 -2.00 -14.49
N PRO A 166 22.50 -3.04 -14.17
CA PRO A 166 22.31 -3.82 -12.96
C PRO A 166 22.46 -2.95 -11.70
N GLN A 167 21.50 -3.06 -10.79
CA GLN A 167 21.50 -2.30 -9.54
C GLN A 167 21.82 -3.21 -8.35
N LYS A 168 22.70 -2.76 -7.47
CA LYS A 168 23.01 -3.47 -6.21
C LYS A 168 21.85 -3.44 -5.20
N SER A 169 20.95 -2.46 -5.33
CA SER A 169 19.82 -2.22 -4.44
C SER A 169 18.65 -1.66 -5.24
N GLN A 170 17.44 -2.17 -4.98
CA GLN A 170 16.21 -1.77 -5.68
C GLN A 170 15.24 -1.08 -4.74
N ARG A 171 14.47 -0.11 -5.26
CA ARG A 171 13.34 0.50 -4.55
C ARG A 171 12.15 -0.45 -4.61
N ILE A 172 11.80 -1.05 -3.48
CA ILE A 172 10.73 -2.05 -3.39
C ILE A 172 9.36 -1.40 -3.22
N ALA A 173 9.33 -0.25 -2.55
CA ALA A 173 8.12 0.50 -2.26
C ALA A 173 8.45 1.98 -2.04
N SER A 174 7.42 2.81 -2.13
CA SER A 174 7.48 4.24 -1.90
C SER A 174 6.38 4.64 -0.94
N PHE A 175 6.76 5.42 0.06
CA PHE A 175 5.82 6.05 0.98
C PHE A 175 5.80 7.56 0.73
N LEU A 176 4.62 8.08 0.38
CA LEU A 176 4.38 9.51 0.22
C LEU A 176 3.62 10.01 1.44
N LEU A 177 4.16 11.03 2.11
CA LEU A 177 3.47 11.80 3.12
C LEU A 177 3.02 13.13 2.51
N TYR A 178 1.72 13.36 2.42
CA TYR A 178 1.17 14.64 1.96
C TYR A 178 1.30 15.67 3.08
N LEU A 179 2.07 16.72 2.83
CA LEU A 179 2.38 17.75 3.84
C LEU A 179 1.44 18.96 3.74
N SER A 180 0.67 19.07 2.66
CA SER A 180 -0.34 20.11 2.47
C SER A 180 -1.62 19.55 1.86
N ASP A 181 -2.73 20.20 2.18
CA ASP A 181 -3.97 20.06 1.44
C ASP A 181 -3.82 20.74 0.08
N VAL A 182 -4.41 20.15 -0.96
CA VAL A 182 -4.47 20.75 -2.30
C VAL A 182 -5.93 20.95 -2.67
N GLU A 183 -6.30 22.19 -2.98
CA GLU A 183 -7.68 22.56 -3.29
C GLU A 183 -8.18 21.81 -4.53
N GLU A 184 -7.41 21.87 -5.62
CA GLU A 184 -7.76 21.23 -6.90
C GLU A 184 -6.52 20.71 -7.65
N GLY A 185 -6.63 19.50 -8.20
CA GLY A 185 -5.55 18.80 -8.89
C GLY A 185 -4.50 18.22 -7.93
N GLY A 186 -3.28 18.01 -8.43
CA GLY A 186 -2.15 17.53 -7.62
C GLY A 186 -2.26 16.08 -7.16
N GLU A 187 -3.22 15.31 -7.64
CA GLU A 187 -3.41 13.91 -7.25
C GLU A 187 -2.20 13.05 -7.59
N THR A 188 -1.89 12.08 -6.73
CA THR A 188 -1.02 10.98 -7.13
C THR A 188 -1.86 9.98 -7.91
N MET A 189 -1.52 9.77 -9.18
CA MET A 189 -2.29 8.90 -10.07
C MET A 189 -1.58 7.59 -10.39
N PHE A 190 -2.35 6.54 -10.63
CA PHE A 190 -1.91 5.24 -11.13
C PHE A 190 -2.69 4.93 -12.41
N PRO A 191 -2.17 5.31 -13.60
CA PRO A 191 -2.88 5.12 -14.86
C PRO A 191 -3.16 3.66 -15.20
N PHE A 192 -2.36 2.73 -14.69
CA PHE A 192 -2.46 1.29 -14.97
C PHE A 192 -3.07 0.47 -13.84
N GLU A 193 -3.83 1.12 -12.96
CA GLU A 193 -4.53 0.42 -11.88
C GLU A 193 -5.39 -0.73 -12.43
N ASN A 194 -5.30 -1.89 -11.79
CA ASN A 194 -5.86 -3.18 -12.21
C ASN A 194 -5.57 -3.58 -13.66
N GLY A 195 -4.48 -3.08 -14.24
CA GLY A 195 -4.11 -3.33 -15.63
C GLY A 195 -4.92 -2.52 -16.65
N THR A 196 -5.72 -1.55 -16.19
CA THR A 196 -6.45 -0.64 -17.07
C THR A 196 -5.48 0.19 -17.91
N ASN A 197 -5.93 0.66 -19.07
CA ASN A 197 -5.16 1.53 -19.98
C ASN A 197 -3.80 0.98 -20.46
N MET A 198 -3.44 -0.27 -20.16
CA MET A 198 -2.17 -0.87 -20.60
C MET A 198 -2.17 -1.25 -22.09
N ASP A 199 -3.36 -1.53 -22.64
CA ASP A 199 -3.53 -1.99 -24.03
C ASP A 199 -3.74 -0.83 -25.03
N ILE A 200 -3.93 0.38 -24.53
CA ILE A 200 -4.10 1.59 -25.33
C ILE A 200 -2.80 2.40 -25.25
N GLY A 201 -2.40 3.05 -26.35
CA GLY A 201 -1.24 3.94 -26.36
C GLY A 201 -1.41 5.08 -25.34
N TYR A 202 -0.85 4.90 -24.14
CA TYR A 202 -1.00 5.84 -23.04
C TYR A 202 -0.03 7.03 -23.19
N ASP A 203 -0.57 8.24 -23.16
CA ASP A 203 0.22 9.45 -23.01
C ASP A 203 0.63 9.62 -21.53
N TYR A 204 1.93 9.47 -21.24
CA TYR A 204 2.53 9.61 -19.90
C TYR A 204 2.26 10.95 -19.19
N LYS A 205 1.72 11.94 -19.90
CA LYS A 205 1.31 13.24 -19.36
C LYS A 205 -0.13 13.27 -18.86
N SER A 206 -0.96 12.32 -19.29
CA SER A 206 -2.38 12.28 -19.00
C SER A 206 -2.65 11.86 -17.56
N CYS A 207 -3.48 12.64 -16.86
CA CYS A 207 -3.92 12.39 -15.49
C CYS A 207 -5.18 11.49 -15.47
N ILE A 208 -5.00 10.16 -15.47
CA ILE A 208 -6.08 9.15 -15.55
C ILE A 208 -5.86 7.99 -14.56
N GLY A 209 -6.80 7.05 -14.51
CA GLY A 209 -6.75 5.88 -13.63
C GLY A 209 -7.13 6.20 -12.18
N LEU A 210 -6.63 5.40 -11.24
CA LEU A 210 -6.81 5.67 -9.81
C LEU A 210 -6.12 6.98 -9.44
N LYS A 211 -6.82 7.86 -8.70
CA LYS A 211 -6.29 9.14 -8.24
C LYS A 211 -6.43 9.28 -6.73
N VAL A 212 -5.33 9.64 -6.08
CA VAL A 212 -5.28 9.88 -4.63
C VAL A 212 -5.10 11.37 -4.39
N LYS A 213 -6.13 12.02 -3.86
CA LYS A 213 -6.10 13.46 -3.54
C LYS A 213 -5.14 13.73 -2.38
N PRO A 214 -4.24 14.74 -2.48
CA PRO A 214 -3.38 15.12 -1.37
C PRO A 214 -4.21 15.76 -0.26
N ARG A 215 -4.13 15.19 0.94
CA ARG A 215 -4.70 15.73 2.17
C ARG A 215 -3.60 15.76 3.21
N ARG A 216 -3.41 16.90 3.88
CA ARG A 216 -2.31 17.09 4.82
C ARG A 216 -2.38 16.04 5.93
N GLY A 217 -1.24 15.41 6.21
CA GLY A 217 -1.12 14.37 7.23
C GLY A 217 -1.40 12.97 6.71
N ASP A 218 -2.03 12.82 5.54
CA ASP A 218 -2.33 11.50 5.00
C ASP A 218 -1.09 10.88 4.30
N GLY A 219 -0.95 9.57 4.45
CA GLY A 219 0.12 8.77 3.86
C GLY A 219 -0.37 7.88 2.72
N LEU A 220 0.48 7.62 1.74
CA LEU A 220 0.26 6.66 0.67
C LEU A 220 1.50 5.76 0.51
N LEU A 221 1.33 4.47 0.77
CA LEU A 221 2.32 3.43 0.48
C LEU A 221 1.94 2.72 -0.80
N PHE A 222 2.87 2.58 -1.75
CA PHE A 222 2.69 1.69 -2.89
C PHE A 222 3.96 0.92 -3.20
N TYR A 223 3.78 -0.29 -3.73
CA TYR A 223 4.90 -1.19 -4.05
C TYR A 223 5.30 -1.06 -5.51
N SER A 224 6.59 -0.87 -5.76
CA SER A 224 7.15 -0.85 -7.12
C SER A 224 7.44 -2.25 -7.65
N LEU A 225 7.60 -3.22 -6.75
CA LEU A 225 7.89 -4.62 -7.08
C LEU A 225 6.81 -5.58 -6.56
N PHE A 226 6.66 -6.67 -7.29
CA PHE A 226 5.99 -7.87 -6.80
C PHE A 226 6.84 -8.57 -5.72
N PRO A 227 6.25 -9.44 -4.89
CA PRO A 227 7.00 -10.23 -3.90
C PRO A 227 8.13 -11.08 -4.49
N ASN A 228 8.03 -11.47 -5.77
CA ASN A 228 9.08 -12.19 -6.49
C ASN A 228 10.24 -11.28 -6.98
N GLY A 229 10.22 -9.99 -6.64
CA GLY A 229 11.25 -9.01 -6.99
C GLY A 229 11.13 -8.42 -8.41
N THR A 230 10.17 -8.87 -9.21
CA THR A 230 9.95 -8.29 -10.56
C THR A 230 9.24 -6.95 -10.48
N ILE A 231 9.53 -6.05 -11.42
CA ILE A 231 8.91 -4.71 -11.46
C ILE A 231 7.41 -4.87 -11.77
N ASP A 232 6.58 -4.28 -10.91
CA ASP A 232 5.14 -4.21 -11.14
C ASP A 232 4.84 -3.09 -12.14
N LYS A 233 4.46 -3.46 -13.37
CA LYS A 233 4.11 -2.47 -14.41
C LYS A 233 2.89 -1.63 -14.04
N THR A 234 2.01 -2.14 -13.18
CA THR A 234 0.85 -1.36 -12.71
C THR A 234 1.25 -0.26 -11.72
N SER A 235 2.48 -0.30 -11.18
CA SER A 235 3.03 0.73 -10.29
C SER A 235 3.48 2.02 -10.99
N LEU A 236 3.26 2.12 -12.32
CA LEU A 236 3.45 3.37 -13.04
C LEU A 236 2.58 4.43 -12.37
N HIS A 237 3.18 5.55 -11.98
CA HIS A 237 2.49 6.60 -11.26
C HIS A 237 3.05 7.98 -11.61
N GLY A 238 2.28 9.02 -11.30
CA GLY A 238 2.69 10.41 -11.49
C GLY A 238 1.94 11.35 -10.57
N SER A 239 2.35 12.62 -10.57
CA SER A 239 1.61 13.70 -9.92
C SER A 239 0.87 14.48 -10.98
N CYS A 240 -0.46 14.49 -10.90
CA CYS A 240 -1.32 15.35 -11.72
C CYS A 240 -0.95 16.83 -11.52
N PRO A 241 -1.24 17.70 -12.51
CA PRO A 241 -0.98 19.13 -12.38
C PRO A 241 -1.77 19.71 -11.21
N VAL A 242 -1.13 20.57 -10.43
CA VAL A 242 -1.85 21.39 -9.43
C VAL A 242 -2.67 22.43 -10.19
N VAL A 243 -3.98 22.45 -9.98
CA VAL A 243 -4.88 23.42 -10.63
C VAL A 243 -5.10 24.62 -9.71
N LYS A 244 -5.31 24.37 -8.42
CA LYS A 244 -5.48 25.39 -7.39
C LYS A 244 -4.77 24.95 -6.11
N GLY A 245 -4.00 25.87 -5.53
CA GLY A 245 -3.26 25.61 -4.30
C GLY A 245 -1.77 25.40 -4.49
N LYS A 246 -1.19 24.65 -3.55
CA LYS A 246 0.22 24.27 -3.53
C LYS A 246 0.39 22.89 -2.92
N LYS A 247 1.10 22.01 -3.61
CA LYS A 247 1.36 20.65 -3.12
C LYS A 247 2.74 20.57 -2.49
N TRP A 248 2.79 20.10 -1.25
CA TRP A 248 3.99 19.64 -0.58
C TRP A 248 3.87 18.15 -0.28
N VAL A 249 4.91 17.40 -0.61
CA VAL A 249 4.94 15.95 -0.36
C VAL A 249 6.35 15.53 0.03
N ALA A 250 6.46 14.70 1.08
CA ALA A 250 7.70 14.02 1.43
C ALA A 250 7.64 12.58 0.91
N THR A 251 8.69 12.16 0.21
CA THR A 251 8.82 10.82 -0.37
C THR A 251 9.90 10.05 0.37
N LYS A 252 9.57 8.85 0.82
CA LYS A 252 10.50 7.87 1.35
C LYS A 252 10.54 6.66 0.42
N TRP A 253 11.69 6.46 -0.22
CA TRP A 253 11.92 5.23 -0.99
C TRP A 253 12.45 4.14 -0.06
N ILE A 254 11.76 3.01 -0.04
CA ILE A 254 12.12 1.82 0.74
C ILE A 254 12.89 0.88 -0.18
N ARG A 255 14.04 0.41 0.28
CA ARG A 255 14.95 -0.46 -0.48
C ARG A 255 15.01 -1.85 0.11
N ASN A 256 15.39 -2.83 -0.72
CA ASN A 256 15.63 -4.21 -0.26
C ASN A 256 16.92 -4.38 0.53
N THR A 257 17.89 -3.49 0.31
CA THR A 257 19.18 -3.46 1.02
C THR A 257 19.50 -2.04 1.42
N GLU A 258 20.15 -1.87 2.58
CA GLU A 258 20.68 -0.57 3.00
C GLU A 258 21.81 -0.14 2.06
N ARG A 259 22.00 1.18 1.90
CA ARG A 259 23.19 1.68 1.20
C ARG A 259 24.38 1.45 2.13
N VAL A 260 25.25 0.51 1.75
CA VAL A 260 26.62 0.44 2.25
C VAL A 260 27.38 1.68 1.79
#